data_AF-A0A7V8Y303-F1
#
_entry.id   AF-A0A7V8Y303-F1
#
_cell.length_a   1.000
_cell.length_b   1.000
_cell.length_c   1.000
_cell.angle_alpha   90.00
_cell.angle_beta   90.00
_cell.angle_gamma   90.00
#
_symmetry.space_group_name_H-M   'P 1'
#
loop_
_entity.id
_entity.type
_entity.pdbx_description
1 polymer ?
#
loop_
_entity_poly.entity_id
_entity_poly.type
_entity_poly.pdbx_seq_one_letter_code
_entity_poly.pdbx_strand_id
1 'polypeptide(L)' 'MWQILLPAHVLPPEWRQSGEVPATARLVADPAGFAARMAALLDLDADRLRLWLFARCVQECLDEPELYEVAVRLAP' A
#
# COMPACT_ATOMS: atom_id res chain seq x y z
N MET A 1 -7.79 15.94 8.26
CA MET A 1 -6.76 16.70 7.52
C MET A 1 -5.66 15.72 7.09
N TRP A 2 -5.89 14.99 6.00
CA TRP A 2 -5.00 13.94 5.45
C TRP A 2 -4.54 14.36 4.04
N GLN A 3 -3.59 15.30 3.94
CA GLN A 3 -2.96 15.64 2.66
C GLN A 3 -1.59 14.95 2.61
N ILE A 4 -1.56 13.74 2.04
CA ILE A 4 -0.32 13.15 1.56
C ILE A 4 -0.16 13.63 0.11
N LEU A 5 0.82 14.50 -0.11
CA LEU A 5 1.30 14.90 -1.43
C LEU A 5 1.96 13.69 -2.11
N LEU A 6 1.17 12.75 -2.62
CA LEU A 6 1.64 11.86 -3.68
C LEU A 6 1.79 12.72 -4.95
N PRO A 7 2.99 12.91 -5.48
CA PRO A 7 3.15 13.72 -6.67
C PRO A 7 2.49 12.99 -7.86
N ALA A 8 1.64 13.71 -8.61
CA ALA A 8 0.78 13.15 -9.64
C ALA A 8 1.52 12.41 -10.78
N HIS A 9 2.84 12.56 -10.89
CA HIS A 9 3.67 11.85 -11.86
C HIS A 9 3.92 10.37 -11.51
N VAL A 10 3.68 9.98 -10.25
CA VAL A 10 3.80 8.58 -9.80
C VAL A 10 2.53 7.78 -10.08
N LEU A 11 1.41 8.46 -10.39
CA LEU A 11 0.14 7.81 -10.67
C LEU A 11 -0.03 7.53 -12.18
N PRO A 12 -0.46 6.31 -12.55
CA PRO A 12 -0.93 5.98 -13.88
C PRO A 12 -1.99 6.99 -14.39
N PRO A 13 -1.95 7.36 -15.69
CA PRO A 13 -2.82 8.39 -16.27
C PRO A 13 -4.33 8.15 -16.12
N GLU A 14 -4.74 6.90 -16.03
CA GLU A 14 -6.12 6.46 -15.83
C GLU A 14 -6.66 6.80 -14.43
N TRP A 15 -5.80 6.86 -13.41
CA TRP A 15 -6.22 7.15 -12.02
C TRP A 15 -6.23 8.65 -11.71
N ARG A 16 -5.65 9.49 -12.58
CA ARG A 16 -5.70 10.95 -12.44
C ARG A 16 -7.11 11.53 -12.59
N GLN A 17 -8.02 10.83 -13.27
CA GLN A 17 -9.35 11.35 -13.63
C GLN A 17 -10.43 11.04 -12.59
N SER A 18 -10.19 10.11 -11.65
CA SER A 18 -11.22 9.62 -10.73
C SER A 18 -11.40 10.48 -9.46
N GLY A 19 -10.46 11.38 -9.16
CA GLY A 19 -10.48 12.20 -7.93
C GLY A 19 -10.18 11.42 -6.64
N GLU A 20 -10.20 10.09 -6.69
CA GLU A 20 -9.87 9.20 -5.59
C GLU A 20 -8.54 8.47 -5.83
N VAL A 21 -7.60 8.61 -4.90
CA VAL A 21 -6.34 7.86 -4.94
C VAL A 21 -6.67 6.39 -4.66
N PRO A 22 -6.35 5.43 -5.56
CA PRO A 22 -6.63 4.03 -5.31
C PRO A 22 -5.83 3.51 -4.11
N ALA A 23 -6.37 2.50 -3.43
CA ALA A 23 -5.72 1.89 -2.27
C ALA A 23 -4.28 1.42 -2.59
N THR A 24 -4.06 0.92 -3.81
CA THR A 24 -2.74 0.49 -4.31
C THR A 24 -1.73 1.63 -4.35
N ALA A 25 -2.13 2.84 -4.76
CA ALA A 25 -1.23 3.99 -4.76
C ALA A 25 -0.88 4.47 -3.34
N ARG A 26 -1.82 4.35 -2.38
CA ARG A 26 -1.54 4.63 -0.96
C ARG A 26 -0.61 3.59 -0.35
N LEU A 27 -0.82 2.32 -0.69
CA LEU A 27 0.03 1.20 -0.29
C LEU A 27 1.48 1.41 -0.76
N VAL A 28 1.70 1.75 -2.03
CA VAL A 28 3.05 1.96 -2.56
C VAL A 28 3.75 3.15 -1.90
N ALA A 29 3.04 4.26 -1.64
CA ALA A 29 3.66 5.43 -1.01
C ALA A 29 4.10 5.16 0.44
N ASP A 30 3.23 4.56 1.25
CA ASP A 30 3.49 4.29 2.67
C ASP A 30 2.92 2.92 3.09
N PRO A 31 3.67 1.83 2.85
CA PRO A 31 3.20 0.47 3.15
C PRO A 31 2.91 0.25 4.64
N ALA A 32 3.78 0.77 5.52
CA ALA A 32 3.65 0.59 6.95
C ALA A 32 2.49 1.41 7.52
N GLY A 33 2.34 2.68 7.12
CA GLY A 33 1.21 3.50 7.52
C GLY A 33 -0.11 3.01 6.93
N PHE A 34 -0.10 2.47 5.72
CA PHE A 34 -1.26 1.79 5.13
C PHE A 34 -1.68 0.59 5.98
N ALA A 35 -0.74 -0.30 6.34
CA ALA A 35 -1.01 -1.47 7.18
C ALA A 35 -1.56 -1.05 8.56
N ALA A 36 -0.95 -0.08 9.22
CA ALA A 36 -1.41 0.41 10.52
C ALA A 36 -2.83 1.01 10.45
N ARG A 37 -3.13 1.76 9.38
CA ARG A 37 -4.47 2.33 9.17
C ARG A 37 -5.51 1.24 8.93
N MET A 38 -5.19 0.22 8.13
CA MET A 38 -6.08 -0.90 7.88
C MET A 38 -6.34 -1.71 9.16
N ALA A 39 -5.30 -1.92 9.97
CA ALA A 39 -5.42 -2.58 11.27
C ALA A 39 -6.42 -1.83 12.18
N ALA A 40 -6.28 -0.50 12.28
CA ALA A 40 -7.17 0.32 13.09
C ALA A 40 -8.62 0.36 12.57
N LEU A 41 -8.82 0.40 11.25
CA LEU A 41 -10.16 0.42 10.65
C LEU A 41 -10.91 -0.91 10.79
N LEU A 42 -10.18 -2.02 10.79
CA LEU A 42 -10.73 -3.37 10.83
C LEU A 42 -10.67 -4.01 12.22
N ASP A 43 -10.17 -3.27 13.23
CA ASP A 43 -9.93 -3.78 14.59
C ASP A 43 -9.08 -5.06 14.60
N LEU A 44 -7.98 -5.04 13.84
CA LEU A 44 -7.03 -6.14 13.72
C LEU A 44 -5.70 -5.82 14.42
N ASP A 45 -4.99 -6.87 14.80
CA ASP A 45 -3.62 -6.76 15.27
C ASP A 45 -2.69 -6.24 14.17
N ALA A 46 -2.01 -5.12 14.44
CA ALA A 46 -1.21 -4.40 13.45
C ALA A 46 0.00 -5.19 12.97
N ASP A 47 0.67 -5.92 13.87
CA ASP A 47 1.86 -6.69 13.53
C ASP A 47 1.51 -7.90 12.68
N ARG A 48 0.42 -8.61 13.04
CA ARG A 48 -0.11 -9.71 12.22
C ARG A 48 -0.56 -9.22 10.85
N LEU A 49 -1.23 -8.07 10.77
CA LEU A 49 -1.67 -7.53 9.49
C LEU A 49 -0.47 -7.13 8.62
N ARG A 50 0.58 -6.55 9.21
CA ARG A 50 1.81 -6.22 8.51
C ARG A 50 2.49 -7.48 7.95
N LEU A 51 2.60 -8.54 8.75
CA LEU A 51 3.17 -9.82 8.32
C LEU A 51 2.34 -10.47 7.20
N TRP A 52 1.01 -10.44 7.33
CA TRP A 52 0.11 -10.93 6.29
C TRP A 52 0.28 -10.13 4.99
N LEU A 53 0.36 -8.80 5.08
CA LEU A 53 0.52 -7.93 3.91
C LEU A 53 1.88 -8.14 3.24
N PHE A 54 2.95 -8.30 4.01
CA PHE A 54 4.26 -8.71 3.51
C PHE A 54 4.16 -10.01 2.71
N ALA A 55 3.59 -11.06 3.30
CA ALA A 55 3.44 -12.36 2.64
C ALA A 55 2.60 -12.24 1.37
N ARG A 56 1.53 -11.43 1.38
CA ARG A 56 0.70 -11.16 0.20
C ARG A 56 1.49 -10.48 -0.91
N CYS A 57 2.30 -9.47 -0.59
CA CYS A 57 3.15 -8.80 -1.57
C CYS A 57 4.22 -9.74 -2.16
N VAL A 58 4.82 -10.62 -1.36
CA VAL A 58 5.78 -11.65 -1.85
C VAL A 58 5.10 -12.65 -2.79
N GLN A 59 3.88 -13.07 -2.50
CA GLN A 59 3.15 -14.02 -3.36
C GLN A 59 2.77 -13.42 -4.71
N GLU A 60 2.31 -12.17 -4.70
CA GLU A 60 1.73 -11.53 -5.88
C GLU A 60 2.76 -10.79 -6.73
N CYS A 61 3.99 -10.57 -6.25
CA CYS A 61 5.00 -9.84 -7.02
C CYS A 61 5.45 -10.55 -8.30
N LEU A 62 5.08 -11.81 -8.49
CA LEU A 62 5.29 -12.54 -9.74
C LEU A 62 4.39 -12.02 -10.86
N ASP A 63 3.16 -11.65 -10.54
CA ASP A 63 2.16 -11.14 -11.48
C ASP A 63 2.13 -9.60 -11.50
N GLU A 64 2.42 -8.98 -10.34
CA GLU A 64 2.41 -7.53 -10.13
C GLU A 64 3.78 -7.05 -9.60
N PRO A 65 4.78 -6.80 -10.48
CA PRO A 65 6.16 -6.53 -10.07
C PRO A 65 6.35 -5.37 -9.09
N GLU A 66 5.44 -4.39 -9.11
CA GLU A 66 5.41 -3.22 -8.22
C GLU A 66 5.30 -3.62 -6.73
N LEU A 67 4.71 -4.78 -6.44
CA LEU A 67 4.58 -5.30 -5.08
C LEU A 67 5.91 -5.79 -4.50
N TYR A 68 6.93 -6.01 -5.32
CA TYR A 68 8.26 -6.38 -4.84
C TYR A 68 8.84 -5.29 -3.92
N GLU A 69 8.79 -4.02 -4.33
CA GLU A 69 9.29 -2.92 -3.52
C GLU A 69 8.50 -2.74 -2.22
N VAL A 70 7.19 -3.00 -2.28
CA VAL A 70 6.31 -3.00 -1.11
C VAL A 70 6.70 -4.12 -0.14
N ALA A 71 6.96 -5.33 -0.63
CA ALA A 71 7.40 -6.46 0.17
C ALA A 71 8.73 -6.17 0.88
N VAL A 72 9.72 -5.62 0.16
CA VAL A 72 11.02 -5.24 0.74
C VAL A 72 10.85 -4.22 1.88
N ARG A 73 9.97 -3.23 1.71
CA ARG A 73 9.72 -2.21 2.73
C ARG A 73 8.91 -2.71 3.94
N LEU A 74 8.13 -3.76 3.78
CA LEU A 74 7.34 -4.36 4.86
C LEU A 74 8.07 -5.46 5.63
N ALA A 75 9.18 -5.97 5.08
CA ALA A 75 9.94 -7.08 5.65
C ALA A 75 10.20 -6.92 7.17
N PRO A 76 10.17 -8.03 7.95
CA PRO A 76 10.47 -8.02 9.38
C PRO A 76 11.90 -7.63 9.71
#